data_AF-A0A945W6S6-F1
#
_entry.id   AF-A0A945W6S6-F1
#
_cell.length_a   1.000
_cell.length_b   1.000
_cell.length_c   1.000
_cell.angle_alpha   90.00
_cell.angle_beta   90.00
_cell.angle_gamma   90.00
#
_symmetry.space_group_name_H-M   'P 1'
#
loop_
_entity.id
_entity.type
_entity.pdbx_description
1 polymer ?
#
loop_
_entity_poly.entity_id
_entity_poly.type
_entity_poly.pdbx_seq_one_letter_code
_entity_poly.pdbx_strand_id
1 'polypeptide(L)' 'MGAQLYFDKMLPTTKHETDLKNPKRQVEILTFSQKLFLRIGAPNEENTGKDRYTVELSSTNAKELLSGLRSAMGYFGFEE' A
#
# COMPACT_ATOMS: atom_id res chain seq x y z
N MET A 1 -21.81 -13.70 7.69
CA MET A 1 -20.68 -14.27 6.94
C MET A 1 -19.81 -13.11 6.48
N GLY A 2 -18.64 -12.92 7.10
CA GLY A 2 -17.76 -11.79 6.83
C GLY A 2 -17.04 -11.98 5.50
N ALA A 3 -17.05 -10.96 4.64
CA ALA A 3 -16.25 -10.96 3.43
C ALA A 3 -14.76 -10.95 3.82
N GLN A 4 -14.11 -12.11 3.75
CA GLN A 4 -12.67 -12.19 3.79
C GLN A 4 -12.16 -11.61 2.45
N LEU A 5 -11.69 -10.37 2.49
CA LEU A 5 -10.97 -9.76 1.39
C LEU A 5 -9.63 -10.48 1.24
N TYR A 6 -9.58 -11.52 0.39
CA TYR A 6 -8.35 -12.21 0.03
C TYR A 6 -7.58 -11.34 -0.96
N PHE A 7 -6.65 -10.54 -0.44
CA PHE A 7 -5.67 -9.82 -1.23
C PHE A 7 -4.39 -10.67 -1.30
N ASP A 8 -4.42 -11.72 -2.12
CA ASP A 8 -3.51 -12.88 -2.13
C ASP A 8 -2.00 -12.63 -2.27
N LYS A 9 -1.53 -11.39 -2.50
CA LYS A 9 -0.13 -10.97 -2.29
C LYS A 9 0.15 -9.47 -2.34
N MET A 10 1.04 -8.97 -1.48
CA MET A 10 1.78 -7.71 -1.77
C MET A 10 2.79 -8.00 -2.87
N LEU A 11 2.74 -7.22 -3.96
CA LEU A 11 3.65 -7.44 -5.07
C LEU A 11 5.03 -6.90 -4.68
N PRO A 12 6.11 -7.62 -5.00
CA PRO A 12 7.46 -7.12 -4.78
C PRO A 12 7.70 -5.86 -5.63
N THR A 13 8.23 -4.80 -5.02
CA THR A 13 8.57 -3.57 -5.78
C THR A 13 9.81 -3.77 -6.65
N THR A 14 10.69 -4.71 -6.29
CA THR A 14 11.84 -5.14 -7.09
C THR A 14 12.01 -6.66 -7.10
N LYS A 15 12.63 -7.21 -8.15
CA LYS A 15 12.91 -8.66 -8.27
C LYS A 15 13.73 -9.24 -7.11
N HIS A 16 14.50 -8.42 -6.40
CA HIS A 16 15.34 -8.88 -5.28
C HIS A 16 14.59 -8.96 -3.94
N GLU A 17 13.41 -8.32 -3.83
CA GLU A 17 12.64 -8.31 -2.58
C GLU A 17 11.85 -9.59 -2.34
N THR A 18 11.66 -10.44 -3.36
CA THR A 18 10.95 -11.72 -3.23
C THR A 18 11.71 -12.74 -2.37
N ASP A 19 13.04 -12.63 -2.30
CA ASP A 19 13.92 -13.60 -1.65
C ASP A 19 14.48 -13.11 -0.30
N LEU A 20 14.01 -11.96 0.20
CA LEU A 20 14.49 -11.38 1.46
C LEU A 20 13.96 -12.17 2.65
N LYS A 21 14.87 -12.70 3.49
CA LYS A 21 14.54 -13.32 4.78
C LYS A 21 13.91 -12.37 5.81
N ASN A 22 13.99 -11.06 5.57
CA ASN A 22 13.38 -10.01 6.37
C ASN A 22 13.00 -8.86 5.44
N PRO A 23 11.87 -8.96 4.74
CA PRO A 23 11.56 -8.01 3.69
C PRO A 23 11.16 -6.65 4.29
N LYS A 24 11.58 -5.57 3.63
CA LYS A 24 11.29 -4.20 4.09
C LYS A 24 9.78 -3.94 3.97
N ARG A 25 9.27 -3.08 4.85
CA ARG A 25 7.90 -2.59 4.79
C ARG A 25 7.68 -1.82 3.49
N GLN A 26 6.70 -2.25 2.71
CA GLN A 26 6.29 -1.63 1.45
C GLN A 26 4.97 -0.89 1.62
N VAL A 27 4.70 0.04 0.71
CA VAL A 27 3.44 0.78 0.60
C VAL A 27 2.90 0.54 -0.79
N GLU A 28 1.66 0.07 -0.89
CA GLU A 28 0.95 -0.12 -2.15
C GLU A 28 -0.38 0.61 -2.13
N ILE A 29 -0.69 1.24 -3.27
CA ILE A 29 -2.03 1.74 -3.58
C ILE A 29 -2.58 0.85 -4.69
N LEU A 30 -3.70 0.18 -4.45
CA LEU A 30 -4.31 -0.72 -5.41
C LEU A 30 -5.83 -0.53 -5.50
N THR A 31 -6.39 -0.92 -6.63
CA THR A 31 -7.84 -0.92 -6.86
C THR A 31 -8.40 -2.33 -6.81
N PHE A 32 -9.49 -2.54 -6.09
CA PHE A 32 -10.22 -3.81 -6.07
C PHE A 32 -11.71 -3.56 -5.97
N SER A 33 -12.52 -4.23 -6.80
CA SER A 33 -13.98 -4.06 -6.81
C SER A 33 -14.43 -2.59 -6.87
N GLN A 34 -13.78 -1.78 -7.72
CA GLN A 34 -14.02 -0.33 -7.90
C GLN A 34 -13.71 0.54 -6.66
N LYS A 35 -13.05 -0.01 -5.64
CA LYS A 35 -12.59 0.69 -4.45
C LYS A 35 -11.07 0.84 -4.47
N LEU A 36 -10.58 1.87 -3.78
CA LEU A 36 -9.15 2.14 -3.63
C LEU A 36 -8.70 1.68 -2.24
N PHE A 37 -7.54 1.03 -2.16
CA PHE A 37 -6.96 0.56 -0.91
C PHE A 37 -5.52 1.04 -0.79
N LEU A 38 -5.13 1.43 0.43
CA LEU A 38 -3.75 1.65 0.82
C LEU A 38 -3.32 0.47 1.71
N ARG A 39 -2.24 -0.19 1.34
CA ARG A 39 -1.69 -1.34 2.06
C ARG A 39 -0.26 -1.07 2.47
N ILE A 40 0.06 -1.39 3.72
CA ILE A 40 1.39 -1.29 4.30
C ILE A 40 1.74 -2.61 4.97
N GLY A 41 2.87 -3.21 4.60
CA GLY A 41 3.29 -4.51 5.12
C GLY A 41 4.53 -5.08 4.43
N ALA A 42 4.93 -6.27 4.83
CA ALA A 42 5.97 -7.04 4.15
C ALA A 42 5.41 -7.71 2.87
N PRO A 43 6.19 -7.79 1.78
CA PRO A 43 5.84 -8.63 0.62
C PRO A 43 5.72 -10.10 1.03
N ASN A 44 4.85 -10.84 0.33
CA ASN A 44 4.64 -12.29 0.49
C ASN A 44 4.16 -12.80 1.87
N GLU A 45 3.86 -11.91 2.83
CA GLU A 45 3.43 -12.29 4.19
C GLU A 45 1.99 -11.82 4.51
N GLU A 46 0.98 -12.26 3.76
CA GLU A 46 -0.40 -11.83 4.04
C GLU A 46 -1.04 -12.47 5.27
N ASN A 47 -0.70 -13.72 5.58
CA ASN A 47 -1.45 -14.53 6.55
C ASN A 47 -0.84 -14.53 7.97
N THR A 48 0.20 -13.73 8.20
CA THR A 48 0.92 -13.73 9.49
C THR A 48 0.27 -12.83 10.54
N GLY A 49 -0.70 -11.99 10.16
CA GLY A 49 -1.50 -11.14 11.06
C GLY A 49 -0.72 -10.04 11.81
N LYS A 50 0.60 -9.96 11.61
CA LYS A 50 1.50 -9.07 12.33
C LYS A 50 1.96 -7.94 11.41
N ASP A 51 1.94 -6.70 11.93
CA ASP A 51 2.49 -5.51 11.26
C ASP A 51 1.91 -5.18 9.85
N ARG A 52 0.68 -5.60 9.57
CA ARG A 52 -0.04 -5.34 8.31
C ARG A 52 -1.20 -4.37 8.52
N TYR A 53 -1.26 -3.32 7.70
CA TYR A 53 -2.35 -2.35 7.71
C TYR A 53 -2.91 -2.21 6.31
N THR A 54 -4.19 -2.51 6.14
CA THR A 54 -4.92 -2.28 4.88
C THR A 54 -6.13 -1.43 5.19
N VAL A 55 -6.22 -0.28 4.53
CA VAL A 55 -7.31 0.66 4.72
C VAL A 55 -7.95 0.96 3.38
N GLU A 56 -9.28 0.92 3.34
CA GLU A 56 -10.05 1.41 2.21
C GLU A 56 -9.94 2.94 2.20
N LEU A 57 -9.54 3.51 1.06
CA LEU A 57 -9.50 4.95 0.85
C LEU A 57 -10.83 5.39 0.22
N SER A 58 -11.59 6.20 0.95
CA SER A 58 -12.70 6.95 0.36
C SER A 58 -12.17 7.90 -0.72
N SER A 59 -13.05 8.33 -1.63
CA SER A 59 -12.70 9.30 -2.66
C SER A 59 -12.19 10.63 -2.07
N THR A 60 -12.75 11.08 -0.95
CA THR A 60 -12.27 12.25 -0.21
C THR A 60 -10.87 12.02 0.36
N ASN A 61 -10.66 10.91 1.07
CA ASN A 61 -9.35 10.61 1.69
C ASN A 61 -8.25 10.43 0.64
N ALA A 62 -8.58 9.84 -0.51
CA ALA A 62 -7.63 9.68 -1.62
C ALA A 62 -7.19 11.02 -2.21
N LYS A 63 -8.12 11.99 -2.34
CA LYS A 63 -7.80 13.35 -2.81
C LYS A 63 -6.92 14.10 -1.82
N GLU A 64 -7.24 14.03 -0.53
CA GLU A 64 -6.43 14.63 0.53
C GLU A 64 -5.02 14.03 0.58
N LEU A 65 -4.90 12.71 0.48
CA LEU A 65 -3.60 12.02 0.43
C LEU A 65 -2.76 12.50 -0.76
N LEU A 66 -3.36 12.60 -1.96
CA LEU A 66 -2.69 13.10 -3.15
C LEU A 66 -2.20 14.54 -2.97
N SER A 67 -3.06 15.42 -2.43
CA SER A 67 -2.74 16.82 -2.15
C SER A 67 -1.56 16.95 -1.18
N GLY A 68 -1.58 16.20 -0.09
CA GLY A 68 -0.49 16.16 0.89
C GLY A 68 0.82 15.64 0.29
N LEU A 69 0.77 14.58 -0.52
CA LEU A 69 1.96 14.03 -1.18
C LEU A 69 2.58 15.01 -2.18
N ARG A 70 1.77 15.69 -3.00
CA ARG A 70 2.27 16.74 -3.91
C ARG A 70 2.93 17.87 -3.15
N SER A 71 2.26 18.36 -2.11
CA SER A 71 2.81 19.43 -1.27
C SER A 71 4.14 19.01 -0.62
N ALA A 72 4.22 17.76 -0.15
CA ALA A 72 5.44 17.22 0.45
C ALA A 72 6.57 17.09 -0.59
N MET A 73 6.26 16.64 -1.80
CA MET A 73 7.22 16.50 -2.90
C MET A 73 7.76 17.84 -3.39
N GLY A 74 6.98 18.92 -3.28
CA GLY A 74 7.46 20.28 -3.50
C GLY A 74 8.66 20.65 -2.63
N TYR A 75 8.71 20.21 -1.37
CA TYR A 75 9.88 20.45 -0.50
C TYR A 75 11.16 19.74 -0.97
N PHE A 76 11.01 18.68 -1.77
CA PHE A 76 12.13 17.93 -2.33
C PHE A 76 12.44 18.31 -3.79
N GLY A 77 11.79 19.36 -4.33
CA GLY A 77 12.01 19.84 -5.70
C GLY A 77 11.52 18.89 -6.78
N PHE A 78 10.54 18.03 -6.46
CA PHE A 78 10.03 17.02 -7.37
C PHE A 78 8.89 17.50 -8.29
N GLU A 79 8.26 18.64 -7.98
CA GLU A 79 7.34 19.36 -8.88
C GLU A 79 7.62 20.88 -8.77
N GLU A 80 7.76 21.55 -9.93
CA GLU A 80 7.52 22.99 -10.11
C GLU A 80 6.03 23.20 -10.46
#